data_AF-A0A967UFR1-F1
#
_entry.id   AF-A0A967UFR1-F1
#
_cell.length_a   1.000
_cell.length_b   1.000
_cell.length_c   1.000
_cell.angle_alpha   90.00
_cell.angle_beta   90.00
_cell.angle_gamma   90.00
#
_symmetry.space_group_name_H-M   'P 1'
#
loop_
_entity.id
_entity.type
_entity.pdbx_description
1 polymer ?
#
loop_
_entity_poly.entity_id
_entity_poly.type
_entity_poly.pdbx_seq_one_letter_code
_entity_poly.pdbx_strand_id
1 'polypeptide(L)'
;FSGSTPNILSELTWDDLRSFQLAAETEMVRSLRPRVSTVLMGRTSYGWIVSGENQDSDYAGDNRTLEWSRSNNDAGNGHVFDLEGGVGVR
;
A
#
# COMPACT_ATOMS: atom_id res chain seq x y z
N PHE A 1 -0.93 -36.38 -4.30
CA PHE A 1 -0.26 -35.18 -3.77
C PHE A 1 0.15 -35.47 -2.33
N SER A 2 1.46 -35.52 -2.05
CA SER A 2 2.01 -35.65 -0.71
C SER A 2 1.77 -34.32 0.02
N GLY A 3 1.05 -34.33 1.13
CA GLY A 3 0.50 -33.14 1.81
C GLY A 3 1.52 -32.21 2.47
N SER A 4 2.43 -31.63 1.70
CA SER A 4 3.19 -30.44 2.08
C SER A 4 2.51 -29.22 1.50
N THR A 5 2.04 -28.30 2.36
CA THR A 5 1.57 -26.97 1.93
C THR A 5 2.76 -26.19 1.36
N PRO A 6 2.62 -25.54 0.19
CA PRO A 6 3.69 -24.72 -0.37
C PRO A 6 3.99 -23.51 0.54
N ASN A 7 5.21 -22.98 0.46
CA ASN A 7 5.59 -21.76 1.18
C ASN A 7 4.78 -20.51 0.77
N ILE A 8 4.20 -20.52 -0.43
CA ILE A 8 3.25 -19.53 -0.93
C ILE A 8 2.09 -20.31 -1.54
N LEU A 9 0.91 -20.23 -0.91
CA LEU A 9 -0.29 -20.92 -1.40
C LEU A 9 -1.03 -20.10 -2.46
N SER A 10 -1.10 -18.78 -2.26
CA SER A 10 -1.82 -17.83 -3.11
C SER A 10 -1.10 -16.49 -3.07
N GLU A 11 -1.10 -15.75 -4.17
CA GLU A 11 -0.51 -14.43 -4.33
C GLU A 11 -1.40 -13.55 -5.20
N LEU A 12 -1.66 -12.33 -4.71
CA LEU A 12 -2.32 -11.29 -5.49
C LEU A 12 -1.29 -10.22 -5.86
N THR A 13 -1.25 -9.87 -7.14
CA THR A 13 -0.38 -8.83 -7.69
C THR A 13 -1.23 -7.77 -8.38
N TRP A 14 -0.97 -6.49 -8.07
CA TRP A 14 -1.62 -5.36 -8.68
C TRP A 14 -0.63 -4.57 -9.52
N ASP A 15 -0.99 -4.28 -10.75
CA ASP A 15 -0.17 -3.55 -11.73
C ASP A 15 -0.97 -2.42 -12.40
N ASP A 16 -0.24 -1.44 -12.94
CA ASP A 16 -0.79 -0.29 -13.66
C ASP A 16 -1.91 0.48 -12.93
N LEU A 17 -1.86 0.50 -11.60
CA LEU A 17 -2.81 1.25 -10.77
C LEU A 17 -2.69 2.75 -11.05
N ARG A 18 -3.80 3.37 -11.46
CA ARG A 18 -3.92 4.82 -11.59
C ARG A 18 -5.00 5.33 -10.67
N SER A 19 -4.71 6.42 -9.95
CA SER A 19 -5.66 7.02 -9.01
C SER A 19 -5.65 8.54 -9.08
N PHE A 20 -6.83 9.14 -8.84
CA PHE A 20 -6.92 10.54 -8.42
C PHE A 20 -6.87 10.60 -6.90
N GLN A 21 -6.08 11.50 -6.34
CA GLN A 21 -5.92 11.64 -4.89
C GLN A 21 -6.13 13.09 -4.45
N LEU A 22 -6.81 13.25 -3.31
CA LEU A 22 -6.84 14.49 -2.54
C LEU A 22 -5.98 14.30 -1.30
N ALA A 23 -5.08 15.24 -1.03
CA ALA A 23 -4.17 15.20 0.11
C ALA A 23 -4.24 16.49 0.93
N ALA A 24 -4.05 16.36 2.23
CA ALA A 24 -3.87 17.46 3.17
C ALA A 24 -2.56 17.26 3.93
N GLU A 25 -1.75 18.31 4.00
CA GLU A 25 -0.45 18.31 4.68
C GLU A 25 -0.44 19.40 5.76
N THR A 26 0.22 19.10 6.87
CA THR A 26 0.34 19.98 8.04
C THR A 26 1.76 19.98 8.55
N GLU A 27 2.34 21.17 8.72
CA GLU A 27 3.57 21.38 9.48
C GLU A 27 3.29 22.36 10.63
N MET A 28 3.60 21.95 11.86
CA MET A 28 3.50 22.80 13.05
C MET A 28 4.86 22.92 13.73
N VAL A 29 5.35 24.15 13.84
CA VAL A 29 6.59 24.45 14.55
C VAL A 29 6.28 25.21 15.83
N ARG A 30 6.79 24.71 16.96
CA ARG A 30 6.63 25.35 18.27
C ARG A 30 7.97 25.56 18.95
N SER A 31 8.31 26.81 19.25
CA SER A 31 9.50 27.13 20.04
C SER A 31 9.35 26.68 21.49
N LEU A 32 10.33 25.92 21.98
CA LEU A 32 10.46 25.51 23.39
C LEU A 32 11.47 26.39 24.14
N ARG A 33 12.57 26.78 23.48
CA ARG A 33 13.66 27.63 24.01
C ARG A 33 14.18 28.55 22.90
N PRO A 34 14.98 29.60 23.20
CA PRO A 34 15.51 30.55 22.21
C PRO A 34 16.34 29.95 21.05
N ARG A 35 16.59 28.64 21.01
CA ARG A 35 17.29 27.91 19.94
C ARG A 35 16.79 26.46 19.78
N VAL A 36 15.61 26.14 20.30
CA VAL A 36 15.04 24.79 20.24
C VAL A 36 13.57 24.89 19.90
N SER A 37 13.16 24.26 18.81
CA SER A 37 11.77 24.15 18.39
C SER A 37 11.40 22.69 18.15
N THR A 38 10.19 22.31 18.51
CA THR A 38 9.60 21.04 18.05
C THR A 38 8.92 21.25 16.72
N VAL A 39 9.03 20.25 15.85
CA VAL A 39 8.34 20.18 14.56
C VAL A 39 7.40 18.98 14.61
N LEU A 40 6.15 19.19 14.20
CA LEU A 40 5.17 18.14 13.97
C LEU A 40 4.77 18.22 12.49
N MET A 41 4.83 17.09 11.80
CA MET A 41 4.41 16.93 10.42
C MET A 41 3.29 15.91 10.34
N GLY A 42 2.36 16.12 9.43
CA GLY A 42 1.34 15.13 9.11
C GLY A 42 0.91 15.27 7.66
N ARG A 43 0.54 14.14 7.06
CA ARG A 43 -0.05 14.07 5.73
C ARG A 43 -1.16 13.03 5.76
N THR A 44 -2.28 13.35 5.14
CA THR A 44 -3.35 12.39 4.90
C THR A 44 -3.82 12.51 3.46
N SER A 45 -4.11 11.38 2.82
CA SER A 45 -4.68 11.35 1.47
C SER A 45 -5.81 10.36 1.34
N TYR A 46 -6.76 10.71 0.48
CA TYR A 46 -7.82 9.81 0.04
C TYR A 46 -7.81 9.76 -1.49
N GLY A 47 -7.82 8.55 -2.04
CA GLY A 47 -7.70 8.31 -3.47
C GLY A 47 -8.81 7.42 -4.02
N TRP A 48 -9.17 7.68 -5.26
CA TRP A 48 -10.04 6.84 -6.09
C TRP A 48 -9.18 6.20 -7.17
N ILE A 49 -9.10 4.87 -7.18
CA ILE A 49 -8.48 4.12 -8.26
C ILE A 49 -9.45 4.18 -9.44
N VAL A 50 -8.94 4.51 -10.62
CA VAL A 50 -9.74 4.66 -11.86
C VAL A 50 -9.34 3.68 -12.96
N SER A 51 -8.20 3.02 -12.82
CA SER A 51 -7.77 1.92 -13.67
C SER A 51 -6.71 1.09 -12.97
N GLY A 52 -6.57 -0.16 -13.39
CA GLY A 52 -5.51 -1.06 -12.96
C GLY A 52 -5.95 -2.51 -13.10
N GLU A 53 -5.01 -3.43 -12.90
CA GLU A 53 -5.26 -4.87 -13.04
C GLU A 53 -4.86 -5.58 -11.75
N ASN A 54 -5.55 -6.68 -11.44
CA ASN A 54 -5.20 -7.60 -10.36
C ASN A 54 -5.11 -9.03 -10.89
N GLN A 55 -3.92 -9.64 -10.77
CA GLN A 55 -3.74 -11.07 -10.98
C GLN A 55 -3.75 -11.78 -9.62
N ASP A 56 -4.63 -12.76 -9.48
CA ASP A 56 -4.68 -13.70 -8.35
C ASP A 56 -4.18 -15.07 -8.84
N SER A 57 -3.18 -15.65 -8.17
CA SER A 57 -2.52 -16.90 -8.57
C SER A 57 -2.37 -17.86 -7.39
N ASP A 58 -2.77 -19.12 -7.57
CA ASP A 58 -2.65 -20.18 -6.57
C ASP A 58 -1.65 -21.26 -6.99
N TYR A 59 -0.88 -21.76 -6.02
CA TYR A 59 0.23 -22.67 -6.23
C TYR A 59 0.06 -23.98 -5.46
N ALA A 60 0.60 -25.06 -6.02
CA ALA A 60 0.68 -26.37 -5.38
C ALA A 60 2.13 -26.78 -5.06
N GLY A 61 3.11 -25.90 -5.32
CA GLY A 61 4.54 -26.13 -5.10
C GLY A 61 5.25 -24.89 -4.55
N ASP A 62 6.39 -25.12 -3.90
CA ASP A 62 7.18 -24.05 -3.30
C ASP A 62 7.70 -23.04 -4.34
N ASN A 63 7.96 -21.82 -3.87
CA ASN A 63 8.58 -20.73 -4.63
C ASN A 63 7.79 -20.37 -5.89
N ARG A 64 6.46 -20.27 -5.76
CA ARG A 64 5.55 -19.94 -6.88
C ARG A 64 5.62 -20.94 -8.03
N THR A 65 5.82 -22.22 -7.73
CA THR A 65 5.83 -23.30 -8.74
C THR A 65 4.52 -24.09 -8.70
N LEU A 66 4.23 -24.83 -9.76
CA LEU A 66 3.00 -25.63 -9.89
C LEU A 66 1.74 -24.77 -9.71
N GLU A 67 1.66 -23.66 -10.44
CA GLU A 67 0.46 -22.83 -10.49
C GLU A 67 -0.71 -23.64 -11.08
N TRP A 68 -1.86 -23.62 -10.39
CA TRP A 68 -3.03 -24.40 -10.78
C TRP A 68 -4.29 -23.56 -10.95
N SER A 69 -4.29 -22.31 -10.48
CA SER A 69 -5.38 -21.36 -10.64
C SER A 69 -4.83 -19.96 -10.86
N ARG A 70 -5.41 -19.24 -11.83
CA ARG A 70 -5.12 -17.85 -12.15
C ARG A 70 -6.39 -17.11 -12.55
N SER A 71 -6.60 -15.93 -11.98
CA SER A 71 -7.60 -14.98 -12.46
C SER A 71 -6.99 -13.60 -12.66
N ASN A 72 -7.38 -12.93 -13.75
CA ASN A 72 -7.01 -11.54 -14.05
C ASN A 72 -8.28 -10.70 -14.00
N ASN A 73 -8.23 -9.60 -13.24
CA ASN A 73 -9.39 -8.83 -12.87
C ASN A 73 -9.15 -7.33 -13.06
N ASP A 74 -10.20 -6.59 -13.41
CA ASP A 74 -10.19 -5.13 -13.36
C ASP A 74 -10.12 -4.66 -11.90
N ALA A 75 -9.20 -3.74 -11.62
CA ALA A 75 -9.02 -3.12 -10.31
C ALA A 75 -9.38 -1.62 -10.32
N GLY A 76 -10.12 -1.15 -11.33
CA GLY A 76 -10.37 0.26 -11.60
C GLY A 76 -11.44 0.95 -10.74
N ASN A 77 -11.98 0.29 -9.73
CA ASN A 77 -13.12 0.78 -8.94
C ASN A 77 -12.85 0.79 -7.42
N GLY A 78 -11.58 0.89 -7.03
CA GLY A 78 -11.14 0.87 -5.63
C GLY A 78 -10.91 2.24 -5.00
N HIS A 79 -10.63 2.24 -3.70
CA HIS A 79 -10.23 3.43 -2.94
C HIS A 79 -8.96 3.15 -2.13
N VAL A 80 -8.15 4.17 -1.90
CA VAL A 80 -6.96 4.13 -1.04
C VAL A 80 -7.00 5.27 -0.03
N PHE A 81 -6.50 5.01 1.18
CA PHE A 81 -6.35 6.01 2.22
C PHE A 81 -4.95 5.89 2.82
N ASP A 82 -4.25 7.02 2.92
CA ASP A 82 -2.92 7.10 3.53
C ASP A 82 -2.91 8.09 4.69
N LEU A 83 -2.14 7.74 5.72
CA LEU A 83 -1.88 8.59 6.88
C LEU A 83 -0.41 8.50 7.25
N GLU A 84 0.25 9.65 7.33
CA GLU A 84 1.64 9.79 7.71
C GLU A 84 1.78 10.83 8.82
N GLY A 85 2.75 10.64 9.70
CA GLY A 85 3.05 11.56 10.80
C GLY A 85 4.52 11.53 11.16
N GLY A 86 5.06 12.69 11.54
CA GLY A 86 6.45 12.85 11.93
C GLY A 86 6.60 13.86 13.06
N VAL A 87 7.54 13.62 13.97
CA VAL A 87 7.89 14.55 15.05
C VAL A 87 9.41 14.73 15.08
N GLY A 88 9.87 15.95 15.36
CA GLY A 88 11.30 16.27 15.38
C GLY A 88 11.63 17.48 16.24
N VAL A 89 12.92 17.74 16.40
CA VAL A 89 13.48 18.91 17.09
C VAL A 89 14.45 19.61 16.15
N ARG A 90 14.34 20.93 16.04
CA ARG A 90 15.26 21.80 15.29
C ARG A 90 15.85 22.90 16.17
#